data_AF-A0A8X6JAF7-F1
#
_entry.id   AF-A0A8X6JAF7-F1
#
_cell.length_a   1.000
_cell.length_b   1.000
_cell.length_c   1.000
_cell.angle_alpha   90.00
_cell.angle_beta   90.00
_cell.angle_gamma   90.00
#
_symmetry.space_group_name_H-M   'P 1'
#
loop_
_entity.id
_entity.type
_entity.pdbx_description
1 polymer ?
#
loop_
_entity_poly.entity_id
_entity_poly.type
_entity_poly.pdbx_seq_one_letter_code
_entity_poly.pdbx_strand_id
1 'polypeptide(L)'
;TPLTKEDATIKYITKTWEQAPEEVKAFYSEDYFLRHAKNIVKFLNYSISDKPQQVVDCLEEAVMALHPKYSYDPGTVYSRFSFWILRKLPKQFADYVLNEEFSISL
;
A
#
# COMPACT_ATOMS: atom_id res chain seq x y z
N THR A 1 4.79 9.45 -10.48
CA THR A 1 6.24 9.76 -10.60
C THR A 1 6.98 8.47 -10.97
N PRO A 2 8.28 8.49 -11.38
CA PRO A 2 9.01 7.26 -11.73
C PRO A 2 9.02 6.20 -10.62
N LEU A 3 8.94 6.64 -9.36
CA LEU A 3 8.93 5.79 -8.17
C LEU A 3 7.65 4.95 -8.01
N THR A 4 6.53 5.39 -8.56
CA THR A 4 5.23 4.67 -8.46
C THR A 4 4.94 3.81 -9.69
N LYS A 5 5.92 3.66 -10.61
CA LYS A 5 5.79 2.73 -11.73
C LYS A 5 5.95 1.31 -11.21
N GLU A 6 5.11 0.40 -11.69
CA GLU A 6 5.11 -1.02 -11.32
C GLU A 6 6.51 -1.64 -11.50
N ASP A 7 7.09 -1.53 -12.69
CA ASP A 7 8.42 -2.07 -13.02
C ASP A 7 9.52 -1.54 -12.09
N ALA A 8 9.48 -0.24 -11.80
CA ALA A 8 10.47 0.41 -10.94
C ALA A 8 10.35 -0.10 -9.49
N THR A 9 9.12 -0.33 -9.04
CA THR A 9 8.83 -0.83 -7.70
C THR A 9 9.27 -2.30 -7.56
N ILE A 10 8.90 -3.15 -8.52
CA ILE A 10 9.33 -4.56 -8.55
C ILE A 10 10.86 -4.64 -8.54
N LYS A 11 11.53 -3.89 -9.42
CA LYS A 11 13.00 -3.84 -9.47
C LYS A 11 13.62 -3.44 -8.13
N TYR A 12 13.04 -2.47 -7.44
CA TYR A 12 13.52 -2.03 -6.13
C TYR A 12 13.33 -3.12 -5.06
N ILE A 13 12.17 -3.77 -5.04
CA ILE A 13 11.86 -4.83 -4.07
C ILE A 13 12.76 -6.05 -4.31
N THR A 14 12.94 -6.48 -5.55
CA THR A 14 13.86 -7.57 -5.91
C THR A 14 15.29 -7.25 -5.53
N LYS A 15 15.79 -6.04 -5.84
CA LYS A 15 17.13 -5.62 -5.43
C LYS A 15 17.30 -5.66 -3.91
N THR A 16 16.28 -5.21 -3.17
CA THR A 16 16.30 -5.23 -1.71
C THR A 16 16.36 -6.67 -1.18
N TRP A 17 15.60 -7.58 -1.78
CA TRP A 17 15.62 -9.00 -1.45
C TRP A 17 16.97 -9.64 -1.72
N GLU A 18 17.57 -9.40 -2.89
CA GLU A 18 18.89 -9.92 -3.26
C GLU A 18 19.98 -9.48 -2.28
N GLN A 19 19.89 -8.23 -1.80
CA GLN A 19 20.82 -7.64 -0.84
C GLN A 19 20.59 -8.05 0.62
N ALA A 20 19.49 -8.74 0.92
CA ALA A 20 19.19 -9.18 2.29
C ALA A 20 20.19 -10.28 2.74
N PRO A 21 20.55 -10.32 4.04
CA PRO A 21 21.37 -11.41 4.59
C PRO A 21 20.74 -12.78 4.37
N GLU A 22 21.55 -13.81 4.19
CA GLU A 22 21.07 -15.19 3.99
C GLU A 22 20.24 -15.70 5.17
N GLU A 23 20.53 -15.27 6.40
CA GLU A 23 19.71 -15.58 7.58
C GLU A 23 18.27 -15.06 7.45
N VAL A 24 18.09 -13.88 6.83
CA VAL A 24 16.78 -13.27 6.59
C VAL A 24 16.05 -14.03 5.48
N LYS A 25 16.74 -14.39 4.39
CA LYS A 25 16.16 -15.19 3.30
C LYS A 25 15.85 -16.64 3.70
N ALA A 26 16.56 -17.17 4.70
CA ALA A 26 16.26 -18.49 5.25
C ALA A 26 15.05 -18.43 6.20
N PHE A 27 14.92 -17.35 6.98
CA PHE A 27 13.79 -17.13 7.87
C PHE A 27 12.50 -16.83 7.09
N TYR A 28 12.57 -15.94 6.11
CA TYR A 28 11.48 -15.62 5.20
C TYR A 28 11.62 -16.47 3.95
N SER A 29 10.75 -17.46 3.73
CA SER A 29 10.81 -18.30 2.52
C SER A 29 10.72 -17.48 1.22
N GLU A 30 11.25 -18.00 0.11
CA GLU A 30 11.08 -17.37 -1.22
C GLU A 30 9.61 -17.11 -1.59
N ASP A 31 8.70 -18.00 -1.18
CA ASP A 31 7.26 -17.82 -1.33
C ASP A 31 6.73 -16.53 -0.67
N TYR A 32 7.29 -16.15 0.48
CA TYR A 32 6.93 -14.91 1.15
C TYR A 32 7.31 -13.70 0.28
N PHE A 33 8.50 -13.71 -0.31
CA PHE A 33 8.94 -12.64 -1.21
C PHE A 33 8.03 -12.51 -2.44
N LEU A 34 7.70 -13.63 -3.08
CA LEU A 34 6.80 -13.64 -4.25
C LEU A 34 5.41 -13.10 -3.91
N ARG A 35 4.83 -13.54 -2.79
CA ARG A 35 3.54 -13.00 -2.31
C ARG A 35 3.64 -11.52 -1.99
N HIS A 36 4.70 -11.09 -1.31
CA HIS A 36 4.92 -9.69 -0.97
C HIS A 36 5.02 -8.80 -2.22
N ALA A 37 5.81 -9.22 -3.22
CA ALA A 37 5.95 -8.50 -4.49
C ALA A 37 4.60 -8.37 -5.22
N LYS A 38 3.83 -9.47 -5.31
CA LYS A 38 2.48 -9.48 -5.89
C LYS A 38 1.54 -8.52 -5.16
N ASN A 39 1.56 -8.54 -3.82
CA ASN A 39 0.69 -7.71 -2.99
C ASN A 39 1.01 -6.22 -3.15
N ILE A 40 2.29 -5.83 -3.23
CA ILE A 40 2.66 -4.43 -3.46
C ILE A 40 2.16 -3.94 -4.81
N VAL A 41 2.33 -4.72 -5.88
CA VAL A 41 1.85 -4.35 -7.22
C VAL A 41 0.35 -4.13 -7.22
N LYS A 42 -0.41 -5.05 -6.62
CA LYS A 42 -1.87 -4.91 -6.50
C LYS A 42 -2.26 -3.68 -5.67
N PHE A 43 -1.58 -3.44 -4.55
CA PHE A 43 -1.81 -2.26 -3.73
C PHE A 43 -1.58 -0.98 -4.53
N LEU A 44 -0.47 -0.88 -5.27
CA LEU A 44 -0.18 0.26 -6.14
C LEU A 44 -1.27 0.49 -7.16
N ASN A 45 -1.67 -0.56 -7.90
CA ASN A 45 -2.73 -0.46 -8.90
C ASN A 45 -4.08 -0.06 -8.30
N TYR A 46 -4.35 -0.45 -7.06
CA TYR A 46 -5.57 -0.08 -6.33
C TYR A 46 -5.55 1.36 -5.81
N SER A 47 -4.40 1.83 -5.30
CA SER A 47 -4.30 3.09 -4.58
C SER A 47 -3.84 4.28 -5.42
N ILE A 48 -3.16 4.03 -6.55
CA ILE A 48 -2.64 5.09 -7.41
C ILE A 48 -3.79 5.95 -7.96
N SER A 49 -3.62 7.25 -7.88
CA SER A 49 -4.44 8.22 -8.61
C SER A 49 -3.56 9.03 -9.56
N ASP A 50 -4.12 9.32 -10.72
CA ASP A 50 -3.62 10.25 -11.72
C ASP A 50 -3.84 11.73 -11.35
N LYS A 51 -4.55 12.00 -10.24
CA LYS A 51 -4.94 13.35 -9.82
C LYS A 51 -4.12 13.80 -8.60
N PRO A 52 -2.94 14.44 -8.80
CA PRO A 52 -2.15 14.98 -7.70
C PRO A 52 -2.92 16.01 -6.87
N GLN A 53 -3.93 16.66 -7.46
CA GLN A 53 -4.83 17.59 -6.78
C GLN A 53 -5.46 16.98 -5.51
N GLN A 54 -5.74 15.68 -5.48
CA GLN A 54 -6.29 15.02 -4.28
C GLN A 54 -5.38 15.14 -3.05
N VAL A 55 -4.06 15.17 -3.25
CA VAL A 55 -3.09 15.39 -2.18
C VAL A 55 -3.08 16.85 -1.77
N VAL A 56 -3.16 17.77 -2.73
CA VAL A 56 -3.19 19.21 -2.48
C VAL A 56 -4.44 19.59 -1.70
N ASP A 57 -5.61 19.10 -2.10
CA ASP A 57 -6.88 19.38 -1.43
C ASP A 57 -6.88 18.84 0.02
N CYS A 58 -6.31 17.65 0.25
CA CYS A 58 -6.13 17.11 1.60
C CYS A 58 -5.18 17.96 2.45
N LEU A 59 -4.11 18.49 1.85
CA LEU A 59 -3.18 19.38 2.54
C LEU A 59 -3.84 20.72 2.88
N GLU A 60 -4.61 21.27 1.96
CA GLU A 60 -5.37 22.50 2.15
C GLU A 60 -6.38 22.35 3.29
N GLU A 61 -7.16 21.26 3.31
CA GLU A 61 -8.09 20.94 4.39
C GLU A 61 -7.37 20.79 5.73
N ALA A 62 -6.19 20.17 5.75
CA ALA A 62 -5.40 19.99 6.96
C ALA A 62 -4.90 21.31 7.56
N VAL A 63 -4.47 22.25 6.71
CA VAL A 63 -3.92 23.54 7.13
C VAL A 63 -5.03 24.54 7.51
N MET A 64 -6.16 24.52 6.80
CA MET A 64 -7.25 25.48 7.02
C MET A 64 -8.29 25.04 8.05
N ALA A 65 -8.29 23.77 8.48
CA ALA A 65 -9.27 23.28 9.45
C ALA A 65 -9.11 23.96 10.82
N LEU A 66 -10.21 24.55 11.32
CA LEU A 66 -10.29 25.07 12.69
C LEU A 66 -10.04 23.98 13.75
N HIS A 67 -10.47 22.75 13.45
CA HIS A 67 -10.25 21.56 14.27
C HIS A 67 -9.65 20.45 13.39
N PRO A 68 -8.31 20.37 13.27
CA PRO A 68 -7.65 19.43 12.38
C PRO A 68 -7.90 17.97 12.82
N LYS A 69 -8.07 17.09 11.84
CA LYS A 69 -8.18 15.65 12.06
C LYS A 69 -6.82 15.05 12.36
N TYR A 70 -6.81 13.92 13.06
CA TYR A 70 -5.58 13.16 13.33
C TYR A 70 -4.88 12.65 12.05
N SER A 71 -5.66 12.32 11.01
CA SER A 71 -5.14 11.90 9.71
C SER A 71 -6.02 12.41 8.57
N TYR A 72 -5.38 12.76 7.46
CA TYR A 72 -6.01 13.09 6.18
C TYR A 72 -5.48 12.11 5.13
N ASP A 73 -6.38 11.34 4.55
CA ASP A 73 -6.03 10.25 3.63
C ASP A 73 -6.35 10.67 2.19
N PRO A 74 -5.34 11.04 1.37
CA PRO A 74 -5.54 11.36 -0.03
C PRO A 74 -5.72 10.10 -0.87
N GLY A 75 -6.51 10.21 -1.94
CA GLY A 75 -6.75 9.11 -2.87
C GLY A 75 -8.12 9.19 -3.52
N THR A 76 -8.43 8.19 -4.34
CA THR A 76 -9.76 8.06 -4.95
C THR A 76 -10.82 7.84 -3.87
N VAL A 77 -12.07 8.21 -4.15
CA VAL A 77 -13.18 8.00 -3.21
C VAL A 77 -13.27 6.52 -2.79
N TYR A 78 -13.05 5.62 -3.75
CA TYR A 78 -13.05 4.19 -3.52
C TYR A 78 -11.89 3.74 -2.61
N SER A 79 -10.66 4.17 -2.87
CA SER A 79 -9.52 3.78 -2.02
C SER A 79 -9.67 4.30 -0.60
N ARG A 80 -10.09 5.57 -0.44
CA ARG A 80 -10.36 6.19 0.87
C ARG A 80 -11.43 5.44 1.65
N PHE A 81 -12.53 5.08 1.00
CA PHE A 81 -13.62 4.35 1.64
C PHE A 81 -13.18 2.95 2.11
N SER A 82 -12.47 2.20 1.27
CA SER A 82 -12.00 0.86 1.61
C SER A 82 -10.95 0.87 2.73
N PHE A 83 -9.98 1.79 2.69
CA PHE A 83 -9.02 1.93 3.79
C PHE A 83 -9.68 2.39 5.09
N TRP A 84 -10.72 3.22 5.00
CA TRP A 84 -11.51 3.60 6.17
C TRP A 84 -12.21 2.39 6.80
N ILE A 85 -12.80 1.49 6.00
CA ILE A 85 -13.38 0.22 6.49
C ILE A 85 -12.29 -0.64 7.12
N LEU A 86 -11.19 -0.89 6.39
CA LEU A 86 -10.08 -1.72 6.87
C LEU A 86 -9.51 -1.22 8.20
N ARG A 87 -9.45 0.10 8.41
CA ARG A 87 -8.97 0.70 9.67
C ARG A 87 -9.92 0.48 10.85
N LYS A 88 -11.21 0.23 10.59
CA LYS A 88 -12.22 -0.04 11.62
C LYS A 88 -12.31 -1.52 11.99
N LEU A 89 -11.82 -2.42 11.14
CA LEU A 89 -11.76 -3.84 11.43
C LEU A 89 -10.69 -4.15 12.49
N PRO A 90 -10.88 -5.21 13.31
CA PRO A 90 -9.81 -5.72 14.16
C PRO A 90 -8.62 -6.14 13.31
N LYS A 91 -7.40 -5.94 13.83
CA LYS A 91 -6.16 -6.13 13.08
C LYS A 91 -6.03 -7.50 12.42
N GLN A 92 -6.45 -8.55 13.12
CA GLN A 92 -6.46 -9.92 12.61
C GLN A 92 -7.28 -10.07 11.32
N PHE A 93 -8.46 -9.44 11.26
CA PHE A 93 -9.31 -9.46 10.08
C PHE A 93 -8.76 -8.57 8.98
N ALA A 94 -8.23 -7.40 9.31
CA ALA A 94 -7.59 -6.52 8.34
C ALA A 94 -6.38 -7.21 7.68
N ASP A 95 -5.54 -7.87 8.46
CA ASP A 95 -4.37 -8.62 7.98
C ASP A 95 -4.80 -9.83 7.14
N TYR A 96 -5.89 -10.51 7.53
CA TYR A 96 -6.48 -11.59 6.74
C TYR A 96 -6.98 -11.08 5.39
N VAL A 97 -7.79 -10.01 5.37
CA VAL A 97 -8.32 -9.40 4.14
C VAL A 97 -7.19 -8.91 3.24
N LEU A 98 -6.17 -8.26 3.79
CA LEU A 98 -5.02 -7.82 2.99
C LEU A 98 -4.24 -9.01 2.41
N ASN A 99 -4.05 -10.08 3.17
CA ASN A 99 -3.35 -11.26 2.65
C ASN A 99 -4.19 -12.06 1.64
N GLU A 100 -5.52 -12.07 1.79
CA GLU A 100 -6.47 -12.85 0.97
C GLU A 100 -6.99 -12.08 -0.25
N GLU A 101 -7.40 -10.81 -0.15
CA GLU A 101 -7.79 -10.00 -1.32
C GLU A 101 -6.61 -9.84 -2.29
N PHE A 102 -5.38 -9.80 -1.77
CA PHE A 102 -4.20 -9.85 -2.62
C PHE A 102 -3.79 -11.29 -3.05
N SER A 103 -4.39 -12.34 -2.49
CA SER A 103 -4.22 -13.74 -2.94
C SER A 103 -5.31 -14.25 -3.90
N ILE A 104 -6.58 -13.83 -3.76
CA ILE A 104 -7.77 -14.48 -4.35
C ILE A 104 -8.07 -14.13 -5.82
N SER A 105 -7.43 -13.13 -6.44
CA SER A 105 -7.46 -13.07 -7.92
C SER A 105 -6.42 -14.02 -8.51
N LEU A 106 -6.87 -15.25 -8.73
CA LEU A 106 -6.31 -16.30 -9.58
C LEU A 106 -7.16 -16.39 -10.85
#